data_AF-U9W0C4-F1
#
_entry.id   AF-U9W0C4-F1
#
_cell.length_a   1.000
_cell.length_b   1.000
_cell.length_c   1.000
_cell.angle_alpha   90.00
_cell.angle_beta   90.00
_cell.angle_gamma   90.00
#
_symmetry.space_group_name_H-M   'P 1'
#
loop_
_entity.id
_entity.type
_entity.pdbx_description
1 polymer ?
#
loop_
_entity_poly.entity_id
_entity_poly.type
_entity_poly.pdbx_seq_one_letter_code
_entity_poly.pdbx_strand_id
1 'polypeptide(L)'
;MNHRFALRLVTSLTVWLLSLSCVGIVLWVIDEFLGWDILPDALTLVVRALLVASGIIALVLVVMNVVLSLALIAEANASRAQLPDYAISRWFTRRMRRTILAGCLAIALLLGGLQIINQVRLQSFIRADRVEFNQVQDDMDAAVEQVVGLFPSPLLEALKTNTLEQQGQLGNLKKLLQSISSSFPHNPIAVILIPTNEAPFKYARIEAGTIVANDEGQLALTPKLYTSFPTQTESQVVEQLFSGQHTKLQAEVNGDFIRTNIPSSWGVLNHDGQPVAIVYLESTQHGNFHQPPFHHDGPDTLITN
;
A
#
# COMPACT_ATOMS: atom_id res chain seq x y z
N MET A 1 41.08 -43.48 0.30
CA MET A 1 40.04 -42.73 -0.45
C MET A 1 40.74 -41.75 -1.37
N ASN A 2 40.44 -41.75 -2.67
CA ASN A 2 41.19 -41.00 -3.69
C ASN A 2 41.09 -39.47 -3.46
N HIS A 3 42.14 -38.87 -2.88
CA HIS A 3 42.26 -37.41 -2.67
C HIS A 3 41.92 -36.61 -3.93
N ARG A 4 42.28 -37.13 -5.12
CA ARG A 4 41.96 -36.52 -6.41
C ARG A 4 40.45 -36.43 -6.73
N PHE A 5 39.66 -37.39 -6.27
CA PHE A 5 38.20 -37.38 -6.46
C PHE A 5 37.55 -36.35 -5.53
N ALA A 6 37.98 -36.29 -4.27
CA ALA A 6 37.51 -35.29 -3.31
C ALA A 6 37.83 -33.86 -3.78
N LEU A 7 39.02 -33.65 -4.33
CA LEU A 7 39.45 -32.33 -4.82
C LEU A 7 38.66 -31.87 -6.06
N ARG A 8 38.36 -32.80 -7.00
CA ARG A 8 37.49 -32.51 -8.16
C ARG A 8 36.04 -32.25 -7.75
N LEU A 9 35.52 -32.99 -6.78
CA LEU A 9 34.17 -32.79 -6.27
C LEU A 9 34.04 -31.42 -5.58
N VAL A 10 34.99 -31.05 -4.73
CA VAL A 10 34.99 -29.76 -4.01
C VAL A 10 35.12 -28.59 -4.98
N THR A 11 36.01 -28.68 -5.97
CA THR A 11 36.17 -27.62 -6.99
C THR A 11 34.93 -27.50 -7.89
N SER A 12 34.34 -28.60 -8.34
CA SER A 12 33.11 -28.59 -9.14
C SER A 12 31.92 -28.02 -8.36
N LEU A 13 31.77 -28.39 -7.08
CA LEU A 13 30.71 -27.88 -6.22
C LEU A 13 30.88 -26.38 -5.94
N THR A 14 32.13 -25.93 -5.79
CA THR A 14 32.45 -24.52 -5.57
C THR A 14 32.13 -23.66 -6.80
N VAL A 15 32.47 -24.13 -8.01
CA VAL A 15 32.14 -23.42 -9.25
C VAL A 15 30.63 -23.30 -9.42
N TRP A 16 29.88 -24.37 -9.12
CA TRP A 16 28.42 -24.37 -9.23
C TRP A 16 27.75 -23.39 -8.24
N LEU A 17 28.28 -23.31 -7.01
CA LEU A 17 27.79 -22.38 -5.99
C LEU A 17 28.19 -20.92 -6.28
N LEU A 18 29.36 -20.70 -6.89
CA LEU A 18 29.77 -19.39 -7.38
C LEU A 18 28.83 -18.89 -8.48
N SER A 19 28.50 -19.75 -9.45
CA SER A 19 27.54 -19.39 -10.51
C SER A 19 26.16 -19.07 -9.94
N LEU A 20 25.71 -19.83 -8.94
CA LEU A 20 24.42 -19.61 -8.28
C LEU A 20 24.38 -18.27 -7.52
N SER A 21 25.48 -17.89 -6.85
CA SER A 21 25.58 -16.58 -6.19
C SER A 21 25.70 -15.42 -7.16
N CYS A 22 26.35 -15.60 -8.32
CA CYS A 22 26.42 -14.55 -9.33
C CYS A 22 25.02 -14.25 -9.87
N VAL A 23 24.23 -15.30 -10.15
CA VAL A 23 22.80 -15.16 -10.51
C VAL A 23 22.00 -14.49 -9.39
N GLY A 24 22.27 -14.85 -8.13
CA GLY A 24 21.59 -14.24 -6.99
C GLY A 24 21.88 -12.74 -6.81
N ILE A 25 23.13 -12.30 -7.01
CA ILE A 25 23.50 -10.88 -6.95
C ILE A 25 22.85 -10.11 -8.10
N VAL A 26 22.82 -10.69 -9.30
CA VAL A 26 22.15 -10.05 -10.45
C VAL A 26 20.65 -9.90 -10.19
N LEU A 27 19.97 -10.92 -9.65
CA LEU A 27 18.57 -10.82 -9.26
C LEU A 27 18.34 -9.77 -8.15
N TRP A 28 19.25 -9.68 -7.17
CA TRP A 28 19.17 -8.69 -6.10
C TRP A 28 19.36 -7.25 -6.61
N VAL A 29 20.32 -7.03 -7.52
CA VAL A 29 20.53 -5.71 -8.15
C VAL A 29 19.32 -5.33 -9.00
N ILE A 30 18.74 -6.29 -9.73
CA ILE A 30 17.52 -6.05 -10.52
C ILE A 30 16.35 -5.65 -9.61
N ASP A 31 16.16 -6.34 -8.49
CA ASP A 31 15.11 -6.04 -7.50
C ASP A 31 15.30 -4.65 -6.84
N GLU A 32 16.49 -4.34 -6.32
CA GLU A 32 16.77 -3.13 -5.54
C GLU A 32 16.91 -1.86 -6.41
N PHE A 33 17.42 -1.95 -7.65
CA PHE A 33 17.60 -0.78 -8.52
C PHE A 33 16.44 -0.51 -9.49
N LEU A 34 15.66 -1.52 -9.89
CA LEU A 34 14.51 -1.32 -10.79
C LEU A 34 13.17 -1.20 -10.05
N GLY A 35 13.13 -1.41 -8.72
CA GLY A 35 11.90 -1.27 -7.93
C GLY A 35 10.78 -2.21 -8.38
N TRP A 36 11.16 -3.37 -8.91
CA TRP A 36 10.24 -4.31 -9.53
C TRP A 36 9.74 -5.31 -8.49
N ASP A 37 8.63 -4.95 -7.85
CA ASP A 37 7.94 -5.71 -6.82
C ASP A 37 7.21 -6.94 -7.42
N ILE A 38 7.97 -7.89 -7.98
CA ILE A 38 7.43 -9.05 -8.70
C ILE A 38 6.93 -10.15 -7.74
N LEU A 39 7.34 -10.13 -6.47
CA LEU A 39 7.05 -11.23 -5.53
C LEU A 39 6.06 -10.81 -4.43
N PRO A 40 4.98 -11.58 -4.20
CA PRO A 40 4.05 -11.31 -3.12
C PRO A 40 4.74 -11.35 -1.75
N ASP A 41 4.28 -10.49 -0.82
CA ASP A 41 4.87 -10.19 0.50
C ASP A 41 5.33 -11.39 1.35
N ALA A 42 4.69 -12.55 1.21
CA ALA A 42 5.04 -13.76 1.94
C ALA A 42 6.27 -14.49 1.36
N LEU A 43 6.50 -14.38 0.04
CA LEU A 43 7.61 -15.03 -0.65
C LEU A 43 8.86 -14.15 -0.69
N THR A 44 8.71 -12.82 -0.66
CA THR A 44 9.83 -11.86 -0.61
C THR A 44 10.73 -12.12 0.59
N LEU A 45 10.17 -12.42 1.78
CA LEU A 45 10.98 -12.64 2.99
C LEU A 45 11.81 -13.94 2.91
N VAL A 46 11.23 -15.01 2.36
CA VAL A 46 11.90 -16.31 2.18
C VAL A 46 12.93 -16.26 1.05
N VAL A 47 12.59 -15.64 -0.08
CA VAL A 47 13.48 -15.48 -1.24
C VAL A 47 14.65 -14.56 -0.91
N ARG A 48 14.42 -13.46 -0.20
CA ARG A 48 15.48 -12.54 0.25
C ARG A 48 16.39 -13.21 1.29
N ALA A 49 15.83 -13.99 2.21
CA ALA A 49 16.62 -14.79 3.14
C ALA A 49 17.46 -15.86 2.42
N LEU A 50 16.89 -16.54 1.41
CA LEU A 50 17.61 -17.51 0.57
C LEU A 50 18.72 -16.85 -0.25
N LEU A 51 18.47 -15.68 -0.84
CA LEU A 51 19.46 -14.92 -1.60
C LEU A 51 20.64 -14.50 -0.74
N VAL A 52 20.37 -13.90 0.42
CA VAL A 52 21.42 -13.50 1.38
C VAL A 52 22.19 -14.72 1.88
N ALA A 53 21.50 -15.81 2.24
CA ALA A 53 22.15 -17.06 2.64
C ALA A 53 23.03 -17.62 1.52
N SER A 54 22.55 -17.61 0.27
CA SER A 54 23.30 -18.10 -0.89
C SER A 54 24.54 -17.25 -1.19
N GLY A 55 24.46 -15.93 -1.03
CA GLY A 55 25.60 -15.02 -1.20
C GLY A 55 26.67 -15.21 -0.11
N ILE A 56 26.25 -15.42 1.14
CA ILE A 56 27.18 -15.72 2.24
C ILE A 56 27.86 -17.08 2.02
N ILE A 57 27.10 -18.10 1.62
CA ILE A 57 27.65 -19.43 1.31
C ILE A 57 28.69 -19.34 0.20
N ALA A 58 28.41 -18.57 -0.86
CA ALA A 58 29.36 -18.40 -1.96
C ALA A 58 30.62 -17.61 -1.57
N LEU A 59 30.50 -16.56 -0.75
CA LEU A 59 31.65 -15.84 -0.20
C LEU A 59 32.56 -16.79 0.60
N VAL A 60 31.97 -17.60 1.48
CA VAL A 60 32.71 -18.58 2.30
C VAL A 60 33.41 -19.61 1.40
N LEU A 61 32.77 -20.03 0.31
CA LEU A 61 33.35 -20.98 -0.64
C LEU A 61 34.49 -20.37 -1.46
N VAL A 62 34.39 -19.11 -1.90
CA VAL A 62 35.49 -18.39 -2.55
C VAL A 62 36.70 -18.33 -1.63
N VAL A 63 36.50 -17.94 -0.37
CA VAL A 63 37.57 -17.89 0.64
C VAL A 63 38.15 -19.28 0.87
N MET A 64 37.32 -20.31 1.00
CA MET A 64 37.79 -21.69 1.13
C MET A 64 38.61 -22.13 -0.08
N ASN A 65 38.23 -21.75 -1.30
CA ASN A 65 38.92 -22.13 -2.53
C ASN A 65 40.27 -21.43 -2.68
N VAL A 66 40.35 -20.15 -2.28
CA VAL A 66 41.63 -19.42 -2.19
C VAL A 66 42.54 -20.07 -1.16
N VAL A 67 42.02 -20.43 0.02
CA VAL A 67 42.80 -21.11 1.07
C VAL A 67 43.25 -22.51 0.63
N LEU A 68 42.40 -23.28 -0.05
CA LEU A 68 42.77 -24.59 -0.60
C LEU A 68 43.82 -24.45 -1.70
N SER A 69 43.69 -23.46 -2.59
CA SER A 69 44.66 -23.21 -3.65
C SER A 69 46.03 -22.82 -3.07
N LEU A 70 46.05 -21.96 -2.06
CA LEU A 70 47.27 -21.61 -1.34
C LEU A 70 47.86 -22.81 -0.59
N ALA A 71 47.03 -23.65 0.03
CA ALA A 71 47.47 -24.87 0.71
C ALA A 71 48.08 -25.88 -0.27
N LEU A 72 47.48 -26.06 -1.46
CA LEU A 72 47.99 -26.96 -2.49
C LEU A 72 49.27 -26.44 -3.14
N ILE A 73 49.41 -25.12 -3.31
CA ILE A 73 50.67 -24.51 -3.77
C ILE A 73 51.77 -24.69 -2.70
N ALA A 74 51.43 -24.53 -1.43
CA ALA A 74 52.36 -24.75 -0.32
C ALA A 74 52.78 -26.23 -0.22
N GLU A 75 51.85 -27.18 -0.39
CA GLU A 75 52.11 -28.62 -0.41
C GLU A 75 52.92 -29.03 -1.65
N ALA A 76 52.63 -28.47 -2.82
CA ALA A 76 53.41 -28.69 -4.04
C ALA A 76 54.85 -28.15 -3.92
N ASN A 77 55.05 -27.04 -3.23
CA ASN A 77 56.39 -26.51 -2.94
C ASN A 77 57.11 -27.31 -1.85
N ALA A 78 56.40 -27.75 -0.80
CA ALA A 78 56.98 -28.56 0.28
C ALA A 78 57.38 -29.97 -0.17
N SER A 79 56.57 -30.59 -1.04
CA SER A 79 56.88 -31.89 -1.66
C SER A 79 58.07 -31.81 -2.61
N ARG A 80 58.22 -30.70 -3.36
CA ARG A 80 59.44 -30.42 -4.14
C ARG A 80 60.67 -30.20 -3.26
N ALA A 81 60.48 -29.67 -2.04
CA ALA A 81 61.53 -29.44 -1.07
C ALA A 81 61.83 -30.64 -0.14
N GLN A 82 61.15 -31.78 -0.32
CA GLN A 82 61.30 -33.01 0.48
C GLN A 82 61.23 -32.79 2.01
N LEU A 83 60.36 -31.87 2.47
CA LEU A 83 60.20 -31.62 3.89
C LEU A 83 59.42 -32.76 4.58
N PRO A 84 59.81 -33.20 5.79
CA PRO A 84 59.12 -34.25 6.53
C PRO A 84 57.71 -33.80 6.97
N ASP A 85 56.77 -34.75 7.03
CA ASP A 85 55.38 -34.49 7.44
C ASP A 85 55.32 -33.97 8.88
N TYR A 86 55.03 -32.68 9.04
CA TYR A 86 54.83 -32.08 10.35
C TYR A 86 53.42 -32.35 10.88
N ALA A 87 53.35 -32.95 12.08
CA ALA A 87 52.09 -33.07 12.82
C ALA A 87 51.53 -31.68 13.15
N ILE A 88 50.33 -31.38 12.67
CA ILE A 88 49.64 -30.10 12.84
C ILE A 88 49.54 -29.75 14.34
N SER A 89 50.11 -28.62 14.75
CA SER A 89 50.16 -28.21 16.15
C SER A 89 48.76 -27.88 16.70
N ARG A 90 48.44 -28.35 17.92
CA ARG A 90 47.16 -28.08 18.60
C ARG A 90 46.88 -26.58 18.82
N TRP A 91 47.91 -25.74 18.74
CA TRP A 91 47.79 -24.28 18.84
C TRP A 91 47.17 -23.67 17.58
N PHE A 92 47.56 -24.15 16.39
CA PHE A 92 47.02 -23.69 15.11
C PHE A 92 45.53 -24.04 14.95
N THR A 93 45.14 -25.26 15.33
CA THR A 93 43.73 -25.70 15.27
C THR A 93 42.82 -24.92 16.22
N ARG A 94 43.31 -24.53 17.41
CA ARG A 94 42.57 -23.64 18.33
C ARG A 94 42.41 -22.23 17.77
N ARG A 95 43.43 -21.68 17.12
CA ARG A 95 43.37 -20.33 16.53
C ARG A 95 42.41 -20.28 15.33
N MET A 96 42.43 -21.31 14.49
CA MET A 96 41.50 -21.47 13.36
C MET A 96 40.04 -21.63 13.79
N ARG A 97 39.77 -22.38 14.89
CA ARG A 97 38.41 -22.46 15.45
C ARG A 97 37.90 -21.10 15.95
N ARG A 98 38.78 -20.29 16.57
CA ARG A 98 38.41 -18.94 17.04
C ARG A 98 38.11 -17.99 15.89
N THR A 99 38.83 -18.06 14.78
CA THR A 99 38.55 -17.21 13.61
C THR A 99 37.25 -17.59 12.92
N ILE A 100 36.91 -18.89 12.84
CA ILE A 100 35.62 -19.35 12.31
C ILE A 100 34.47 -18.86 13.20
N LEU A 101 34.58 -19.02 14.52
CA LEU A 101 33.58 -18.51 15.48
C LEU A 101 33.38 -16.99 15.38
N ALA A 102 34.47 -16.23 15.26
CA ALA A 102 34.40 -14.78 15.07
C ALA A 102 33.71 -14.40 13.75
N GLY A 103 33.97 -15.14 12.66
CA GLY A 103 33.30 -14.95 11.38
C GLY A 103 31.80 -15.25 11.45
N CYS A 104 31.40 -16.35 12.08
CA CYS A 104 29.99 -16.68 12.29
C CYS A 104 29.27 -15.61 13.13
N LEU A 105 29.91 -15.09 14.19
CA LEU A 105 29.36 -14.04 15.02
C LEU A 105 29.19 -12.72 14.25
N ALA A 106 30.17 -12.36 13.40
CA ALA A 106 30.07 -11.18 12.55
C ALA A 106 28.92 -11.28 11.54
N ILE A 107 28.72 -12.44 10.91
CA ILE A 107 27.59 -12.69 10.01
C ILE A 107 26.26 -12.61 10.75
N ALA A 108 26.16 -13.20 11.94
CA ALA A 108 24.94 -13.14 12.75
C ALA A 108 24.59 -11.69 13.16
N LEU A 109 25.60 -10.88 13.52
CA LEU A 109 25.41 -9.47 13.83
C LEU A 109 24.99 -8.65 12.59
N LEU A 110 25.55 -8.94 11.41
CA LEU A 110 25.16 -8.28 10.17
C LEU A 110 23.71 -8.63 9.77
N LEU A 111 23.31 -9.89 9.88
CA LEU A 111 21.93 -10.32 9.61
C LEU A 111 20.94 -9.70 10.61
N GLY A 112 21.27 -9.70 11.89
CA GLY A 112 20.46 -9.05 12.93
C GLY A 112 20.34 -7.54 12.73
N GLY A 113 21.43 -6.88 12.35
CA GLY A 113 21.44 -5.45 12.03
C GLY A 113 20.57 -5.12 10.81
N LEU A 114 20.60 -5.95 9.77
CA LEU A 114 19.80 -5.74 8.55
C LEU A 114 18.30 -5.86 8.81
N GLN A 115 17.88 -6.79 9.67
CA GLN A 115 16.47 -6.95 10.06
C GLN A 115 15.95 -5.72 10.81
N ILE A 116 16.76 -5.17 11.73
CA ILE A 116 16.40 -3.96 12.48
C ILE A 116 16.27 -2.76 11.54
N ILE A 117 17.21 -2.58 10.60
CA ILE A 117 17.14 -1.49 9.62
C ILE A 117 15.89 -1.62 8.73
N ASN A 118 15.53 -2.84 8.32
CA ASN A 118 14.33 -3.06 7.52
C ASN A 118 13.05 -2.72 8.31
N GLN A 119 12.98 -3.10 9.59
CA GLN A 119 11.87 -2.73 10.47
C GLN A 119 11.77 -1.21 10.66
N VAL A 120 12.90 -0.53 10.85
CA VAL A 120 12.94 0.94 10.97
C VAL A 120 12.49 1.62 9.68
N ARG A 121 12.89 1.11 8.51
CA ARG A 121 12.44 1.62 7.20
C ARG A 121 10.95 1.42 7.00
N LEU A 122 10.42 0.22 7.25
CA LEU A 122 8.98 -0.06 7.18
C LEU A 122 8.18 0.87 8.10
N GLN A 123 8.65 1.09 9.34
CA GLN A 123 8.04 2.04 10.25
C GLN A 123 8.09 3.48 9.73
N SER A 124 9.16 3.88 9.04
CA SER A 124 9.23 5.22 8.44
C SER A 124 8.27 5.39 7.26
N PHE A 125 8.08 4.36 6.43
CA PHE A 125 7.10 4.38 5.35
C PHE A 125 5.67 4.44 5.89
N ILE A 126 5.31 3.58 6.85
CA ILE A 126 3.98 3.59 7.49
C ILE A 126 3.69 4.95 8.15
N ARG A 127 4.70 5.59 8.76
CA ARG A 127 4.54 6.93 9.33
C ARG A 127 4.33 7.99 8.27
N ALA A 128 5.08 7.94 7.17
CA ALA A 128 4.93 8.86 6.06
C ALA A 128 3.53 8.73 5.45
N ASP A 129 3.11 7.50 5.13
CA ASP A 129 1.78 7.20 4.59
C ASP A 129 0.67 7.65 5.54
N ARG A 130 0.84 7.49 6.86
CA ARG A 130 -0.13 7.98 7.85
C ARG A 130 -0.21 9.50 7.90
N VAL A 131 0.94 10.18 7.81
CA VAL A 131 0.96 11.65 7.78
C VAL A 131 0.30 12.16 6.51
N GLU A 132 0.59 11.55 5.36
CA GLU A 132 -0.06 11.88 4.09
C GLU A 132 -1.56 11.60 4.14
N PHE A 133 -1.98 10.43 4.63
CA PHE A 133 -3.39 10.08 4.80
C PHE A 133 -4.11 11.11 5.67
N ASN A 134 -3.57 11.44 6.84
CA ASN A 134 -4.16 12.42 7.75
C ASN A 134 -4.21 13.81 7.12
N GLN A 135 -3.17 14.21 6.40
CA GLN A 135 -3.15 15.51 5.73
C GLN A 135 -4.22 15.60 4.63
N VAL A 136 -4.35 14.58 3.79
CA VAL A 136 -5.40 14.52 2.76
C VAL A 136 -6.78 14.50 3.42
N GLN A 137 -6.93 13.78 4.53
CA GLN A 137 -8.17 13.73 5.30
C GLN A 137 -8.55 15.13 5.84
N ASP A 138 -7.62 15.84 6.47
CA ASP A 138 -7.84 17.20 6.98
C ASP A 138 -8.24 18.16 5.85
N ASP A 139 -7.60 18.04 4.68
CA ASP A 139 -7.96 18.82 3.49
C ASP A 139 -9.37 18.48 2.97
N MET A 140 -9.80 17.20 3.05
CA MET A 140 -11.16 16.77 2.67
C MET A 140 -12.21 17.30 3.64
N ASP A 141 -11.95 17.28 4.95
CA ASP A 141 -12.85 17.81 5.96
C ASP A 141 -13.04 19.33 5.79
N ALA A 142 -11.95 20.07 5.55
CA ALA A 142 -12.04 21.49 5.24
C ALA A 142 -12.73 21.78 3.90
N ALA A 143 -12.60 20.89 2.90
CA ALA A 143 -13.26 21.02 1.62
C ALA A 143 -14.78 20.83 1.75
N VAL A 144 -15.23 19.82 2.50
CA VAL A 144 -16.67 19.54 2.59
C VAL A 144 -17.44 20.66 3.29
N GLU A 145 -16.86 21.31 4.30
CA GLU A 145 -17.42 22.51 4.94
C GLU A 145 -17.70 23.64 3.95
N GLN A 146 -16.81 23.84 2.97
CA GLN A 146 -17.01 24.84 1.94
C GLN A 146 -18.01 24.37 0.88
N VAL A 147 -17.93 23.09 0.49
CA VAL A 147 -18.75 22.50 -0.57
C VAL A 147 -20.23 22.52 -0.22
N VAL A 148 -20.63 22.21 1.02
CA VAL A 148 -22.04 22.23 1.40
C VAL A 148 -22.67 23.61 1.16
N GLY A 149 -21.92 24.69 1.39
CA GLY A 149 -22.36 26.06 1.15
C GLY A 149 -22.45 26.47 -0.32
N LEU A 150 -21.93 25.67 -1.27
CA LEU A 150 -21.97 25.96 -2.70
C LEU A 150 -23.29 25.60 -3.37
N PHE A 151 -24.18 24.86 -2.69
CA PHE A 151 -25.44 24.40 -3.26
C PHE A 151 -26.51 25.49 -3.21
N PRO A 152 -26.92 26.05 -4.36
CA PRO A 152 -27.89 27.13 -4.38
C PRO A 152 -29.31 26.61 -4.09
N SER A 153 -30.17 27.43 -3.49
CA SER A 153 -31.54 27.05 -3.11
C SER A 153 -32.38 26.39 -4.22
N PRO A 154 -32.34 26.85 -5.50
CA PRO A 154 -33.09 26.17 -6.57
C PRO A 154 -32.63 24.72 -6.81
N LEU A 155 -31.34 24.45 -6.62
CA LEU A 155 -30.81 23.09 -6.75
C LEU A 155 -31.24 22.22 -5.56
N LEU A 156 -31.21 22.77 -4.35
CA LEU A 156 -31.67 22.08 -3.14
C LEU A 156 -33.16 21.72 -3.21
N GLU A 157 -34.01 22.63 -3.69
CA GLU A 157 -35.43 22.36 -3.89
C GLU A 157 -35.68 21.29 -4.97
N ALA A 158 -34.91 21.34 -6.06
CA ALA A 158 -34.98 20.32 -7.11
C ALA A 158 -34.53 18.93 -6.62
N LEU A 159 -33.53 18.87 -5.72
CA LEU A 159 -33.11 17.63 -5.05
C LEU A 159 -34.21 17.10 -4.12
N LYS A 160 -34.73 17.95 -3.23
CA LYS A 160 -35.80 17.63 -2.28
C LYS A 160 -37.05 17.04 -2.95
N THR A 161 -37.44 17.63 -4.08
CA THR A 161 -38.65 17.25 -4.81
C THR A 161 -38.41 16.17 -5.87
N ASN A 162 -37.17 15.70 -6.05
CA ASN A 162 -36.79 14.79 -7.14
C ASN A 162 -37.16 15.33 -8.54
N THR A 163 -36.98 16.64 -8.77
CA THR A 163 -37.36 17.31 -10.04
C THR A 163 -36.21 18.00 -10.77
N LEU A 164 -34.98 17.49 -10.61
CA LEU A 164 -33.77 18.04 -11.24
C LEU A 164 -33.88 18.26 -12.75
N GLU A 165 -34.52 17.32 -13.46
CA GLU A 165 -34.68 17.39 -14.91
C GLU A 165 -35.72 18.45 -15.30
N GLN A 166 -36.88 18.42 -14.64
CA GLN A 166 -38.02 19.30 -14.91
C GLN A 166 -37.68 20.76 -14.60
N GLN A 167 -36.86 21.00 -13.57
CA GLN A 167 -36.39 22.34 -13.19
C GLN A 167 -35.12 22.79 -13.96
N GLY A 168 -34.63 21.99 -14.92
CA GLY A 168 -33.45 22.31 -15.73
C GLY A 168 -32.15 22.41 -14.93
N GLN A 169 -32.07 21.79 -13.76
CA GLN A 169 -30.94 21.92 -12.84
C GLN A 169 -29.81 20.90 -13.10
N LEU A 170 -30.02 19.89 -13.94
CA LEU A 170 -29.00 18.88 -14.26
C LEU A 170 -27.67 19.48 -14.74
N GLY A 171 -27.72 20.51 -15.59
CA GLY A 171 -26.52 21.18 -16.09
C GLY A 171 -25.77 21.92 -14.99
N ASN A 172 -26.50 22.57 -14.07
CA ASN A 172 -25.91 23.28 -12.93
C ASN A 172 -25.30 22.29 -11.94
N LEU A 173 -26.01 21.21 -11.63
CA LEU A 173 -25.53 20.15 -10.77
C LEU A 173 -24.26 19.51 -11.32
N LYS A 174 -24.26 19.12 -12.60
CA LYS A 174 -23.09 18.52 -13.26
C LYS A 174 -21.88 19.45 -13.19
N LYS A 175 -22.06 20.74 -13.52
CA LYS A 175 -20.98 21.73 -13.45
C LYS A 175 -20.48 21.92 -12.04
N LEU A 176 -21.36 21.98 -11.04
CA LEU A 176 -20.99 22.11 -9.64
C LEU A 176 -20.11 20.92 -9.20
N LEU A 177 -20.57 19.69 -9.43
CA LEU A 177 -19.82 18.48 -9.08
C LEU A 177 -18.46 18.41 -9.78
N GLN A 178 -18.39 18.75 -11.07
CA GLN A 178 -17.11 18.83 -11.80
C GLN A 178 -16.20 19.93 -11.28
N SER A 179 -16.77 21.08 -10.90
CA SER A 179 -16.01 22.22 -10.39
C SER A 179 -15.42 21.91 -9.01
N ILE A 180 -16.09 21.11 -8.19
CA ILE A 180 -15.54 20.62 -6.92
C ILE A 180 -14.27 19.81 -7.18
N SER A 181 -14.32 18.85 -8.11
CA SER A 181 -13.15 18.04 -8.46
C SER A 181 -11.98 18.84 -9.02
N SER A 182 -12.21 20.00 -9.66
CA SER A 182 -11.13 20.81 -10.23
C SER A 182 -10.62 21.92 -9.30
N SER A 183 -11.40 22.30 -8.29
CA SER A 183 -11.12 23.51 -7.48
C SER A 183 -10.61 23.19 -6.08
N PHE A 184 -10.79 21.96 -5.60
CA PHE A 184 -10.34 21.54 -4.27
C PHE A 184 -9.07 20.69 -4.34
N PRO A 185 -8.19 20.74 -3.32
CA PRO A 185 -6.98 19.92 -3.24
C PRO A 185 -7.28 18.43 -3.43
N HIS A 186 -6.32 17.70 -4.00
CA HIS A 186 -6.41 16.24 -4.24
C HIS A 186 -7.53 15.79 -5.19
N ASN A 187 -8.17 16.73 -5.89
CA ASN A 187 -9.18 16.50 -6.91
C ASN A 187 -10.27 15.50 -6.47
N PRO A 188 -11.07 15.82 -5.44
CA PRO A 188 -12.05 14.89 -4.89
C PRO A 188 -13.15 14.59 -5.89
N ILE A 189 -13.64 13.35 -5.91
CA ILE A 189 -14.91 13.01 -6.55
C ILE A 189 -16.03 13.45 -5.61
N ALA A 190 -16.88 14.34 -6.11
CA ALA A 190 -18.09 14.75 -5.41
C ALA A 190 -19.26 13.87 -5.81
N VAL A 191 -19.89 13.27 -4.81
CA VAL A 191 -21.04 12.37 -4.93
C VAL A 191 -22.18 12.92 -4.08
N ILE A 192 -23.40 12.82 -4.57
CA ILE A 192 -24.60 13.15 -3.81
C ILE A 192 -25.44 11.91 -3.63
N LEU A 193 -25.94 11.69 -2.43
CA LEU A 193 -26.97 10.71 -2.13
C LEU A 193 -28.27 11.45 -1.79
N ILE A 194 -29.36 11.10 -2.47
CA ILE A 194 -30.70 11.63 -2.19
C ILE A 194 -31.69 10.51 -1.90
N PRO A 195 -32.72 10.74 -1.06
CA PRO A 195 -33.88 9.86 -0.98
C PRO A 195 -34.66 9.87 -2.30
N THR A 196 -35.11 8.71 -2.76
CA THR A 196 -35.93 8.60 -3.99
C THR A 196 -37.35 8.10 -3.68
N ASN A 197 -38.30 8.50 -4.53
CA ASN A 197 -39.69 8.05 -4.49
C ASN A 197 -39.94 6.83 -5.41
N GLU A 198 -38.90 6.33 -6.08
CA GLU A 198 -38.99 5.21 -7.02
C GLU A 198 -38.90 3.86 -6.31
N ALA A 199 -40.05 3.31 -5.90
CA ALA A 199 -40.10 1.96 -5.34
C ALA A 199 -39.55 0.91 -6.35
N PRO A 200 -38.70 -0.06 -5.92
CA PRO A 200 -38.39 -0.44 -4.54
C PRO A 200 -37.13 0.25 -3.93
N PHE A 201 -36.59 1.28 -4.57
CA PHE A 201 -35.36 1.93 -4.15
C PHE A 201 -35.62 2.95 -3.04
N LYS A 202 -34.65 3.11 -2.14
CA LYS A 202 -34.66 4.09 -1.05
C LYS A 202 -33.81 5.31 -1.36
N TYR A 203 -32.65 5.09 -2.00
CA TYR A 203 -31.70 6.16 -2.28
C TYR A 203 -31.23 6.13 -3.73
N ALA A 204 -30.85 7.30 -4.24
CA ALA A 204 -30.20 7.49 -5.53
C ALA A 204 -28.85 8.18 -5.32
N ARG A 205 -27.77 7.59 -5.86
CA ARG A 205 -26.43 8.17 -5.91
C ARG A 205 -26.23 8.85 -7.24
N ILE A 206 -25.86 10.12 -7.17
CA ILE A 206 -25.65 11.03 -8.29
C ILE A 206 -24.20 11.50 -8.26
N GLU A 207 -23.53 11.40 -9.40
CA GLU A 207 -22.21 11.96 -9.65
C GLU A 207 -22.22 12.69 -10.99
N ALA A 208 -21.17 13.46 -11.29
CA ALA A 208 -21.09 14.17 -12.57
C ALA A 208 -21.20 13.23 -13.79
N GLY A 209 -20.71 11.99 -13.66
CA GLY A 209 -20.74 10.94 -14.68
C GLY A 209 -22.13 10.35 -14.94
N THR A 210 -23.06 10.42 -13.97
CA THR A 210 -24.44 9.93 -14.13
C THR A 210 -25.35 10.96 -14.80
N ILE A 211 -24.83 12.14 -15.16
CA ILE A 211 -25.59 13.17 -15.89
C ILE A 211 -25.03 13.23 -17.31
N VAL A 212 -25.70 12.55 -18.24
CA VAL A 212 -25.25 12.35 -19.62
C VAL A 212 -26.22 12.96 -20.62
N ALA A 213 -25.74 13.30 -21.82
CA ALA A 213 -26.64 13.69 -22.89
C ALA A 213 -27.33 12.43 -23.45
N ASN A 214 -28.64 12.49 -23.63
CA ASN A 214 -29.42 11.48 -24.34
C ASN A 214 -29.21 11.59 -25.87
N ASP A 215 -29.86 10.71 -26.64
CA ASP A 215 -29.78 10.68 -28.11
C ASP A 215 -30.25 11.99 -28.79
N GLU A 216 -31.03 12.80 -28.07
CA GLU A 216 -31.54 14.10 -28.52
C GLU A 216 -30.63 15.28 -28.11
N GLY A 217 -29.51 14.99 -27.42
CA GLY A 217 -28.56 15.98 -26.92
C GLY A 217 -28.99 16.69 -25.63
N GLN A 218 -30.10 16.28 -25.02
CA GLN A 218 -30.59 16.81 -23.74
C GLN A 218 -29.95 16.07 -22.57
N LEU A 219 -29.64 16.76 -21.48
CA LEU A 219 -29.12 16.12 -20.28
C LEU A 219 -30.19 15.25 -19.63
N ALA A 220 -29.83 14.02 -19.29
CA ALA A 220 -30.64 13.05 -18.57
C ALA A 220 -29.83 12.50 -17.38
N LEU A 221 -30.54 12.15 -16.30
CA LEU A 221 -29.96 11.57 -15.09
C LEU A 221 -30.12 10.04 -15.10
N THR A 222 -29.01 9.33 -14.96
CA THR A 222 -28.96 7.86 -14.82
C THR A 222 -28.30 7.49 -13.49
N PRO A 223 -28.98 7.69 -12.35
CA PRO A 223 -28.37 7.54 -11.04
C PRO A 223 -28.18 6.06 -10.69
N LYS A 224 -27.24 5.77 -9.78
CA LYS A 224 -27.14 4.43 -9.18
C LYS A 224 -28.16 4.34 -8.05
N LEU A 225 -29.12 3.43 -8.18
CA LEU A 225 -30.21 3.25 -7.21
C LEU A 225 -29.88 2.18 -6.17
N TYR A 226 -30.27 2.42 -4.93
CA TYR A 226 -30.03 1.54 -3.79
C TYR A 226 -31.35 1.15 -3.11
N THR A 227 -31.61 -0.15 -3.02
CA THR A 227 -32.66 -0.70 -2.16
C THR A 227 -32.19 -0.79 -0.71
N SER A 228 -30.89 -1.06 -0.51
CA SER A 228 -30.18 -1.12 0.77
C SER A 228 -28.67 -0.98 0.52
N PHE A 229 -27.90 -0.69 1.57
CA PHE A 229 -26.44 -0.68 1.51
C PHE A 229 -25.85 -2.05 1.91
N PRO A 230 -24.64 -2.40 1.44
CA PRO A 230 -24.00 -3.69 1.74
C PRO A 230 -23.79 -3.94 3.23
N THR A 231 -23.53 -2.89 4.01
CA THR A 231 -23.27 -3.00 5.46
C THR A 231 -24.38 -2.35 6.29
N GLN A 232 -24.67 -2.97 7.43
CA GLN A 232 -25.63 -2.42 8.40
C GLN A 232 -25.12 -1.09 8.97
N THR A 233 -23.81 -0.97 9.22
CA THR A 233 -23.18 0.25 9.72
C THR A 233 -23.37 1.41 8.75
N GLU A 234 -23.11 1.21 7.45
CA GLU A 234 -23.35 2.25 6.43
C GLU A 234 -24.83 2.65 6.37
N SER A 235 -25.74 1.68 6.43
CA SER A 235 -27.19 1.96 6.45
C SER A 235 -27.57 2.84 7.64
N GLN A 236 -27.09 2.51 8.84
CA GLN A 236 -27.36 3.27 10.06
C GLN A 236 -26.80 4.69 9.98
N VAL A 237 -25.59 4.86 9.47
CA VAL A 237 -24.94 6.17 9.36
C VAL A 237 -25.69 7.05 8.37
N VAL A 238 -26.06 6.51 7.21
CA VAL A 238 -26.87 7.25 6.22
C VAL A 238 -28.22 7.64 6.80
N GLU A 239 -28.91 6.73 7.50
CA GLU A 239 -30.19 7.03 8.16
C GLU A 239 -30.03 8.11 9.25
N GLN A 240 -28.95 8.07 10.03
CA GLN A 240 -28.65 9.07 11.05
C GLN A 240 -28.37 10.44 10.43
N LEU A 241 -27.60 10.51 9.35
CA LEU A 241 -27.32 11.75 8.62
C LEU A 241 -28.60 12.37 8.07
N PHE A 242 -29.49 11.57 7.46
CA PHE A 242 -30.81 12.06 7.01
C PHE A 242 -31.76 12.42 8.16
N SER A 243 -31.50 11.94 9.37
CA SER A 243 -32.21 12.40 10.58
C SER A 243 -31.60 13.66 11.22
N GLY A 244 -30.55 14.22 10.62
CA GLY A 244 -29.84 15.39 11.15
C GLY A 244 -28.97 15.07 12.37
N GLN A 245 -28.52 13.82 12.52
CA GLN A 245 -27.65 13.38 13.60
C GLN A 245 -26.20 13.25 13.12
N HIS A 246 -25.26 13.60 14.00
CA HIS A 246 -23.85 13.32 13.81
C HIS A 246 -23.53 11.90 14.32
N THR A 247 -22.75 11.15 13.55
CA THR A 247 -22.25 9.83 13.96
C THR A 247 -20.77 9.75 13.72
N LYS A 248 -20.02 9.50 14.80
CA LYS A 248 -18.60 9.16 14.73
C LYS A 248 -18.46 7.67 14.51
N LEU A 249 -17.78 7.28 13.43
CA LEU A 249 -17.53 5.88 13.12
C LEU A 249 -16.47 5.34 14.08
N GLN A 250 -16.72 4.18 14.68
CA GLN A 250 -15.78 3.55 15.63
C GLN A 250 -14.95 2.44 14.98
N ALA A 251 -15.31 2.06 13.76
CA ALA A 251 -14.68 0.97 13.03
C ALA A 251 -14.66 1.32 11.55
N GLU A 252 -13.77 0.66 10.82
CA GLU A 252 -13.66 0.79 9.38
C GLU A 252 -14.99 0.44 8.70
N VAL A 253 -15.45 1.31 7.83
CA VAL A 253 -16.58 1.09 6.93
C VAL A 253 -16.04 1.08 5.50
N ASN A 254 -16.14 -0.07 4.85
CA ASN A 254 -15.83 -0.22 3.42
C ASN A 254 -17.15 -0.42 2.66
N GLY A 255 -17.94 0.66 2.60
CA GLY A 255 -19.27 0.67 2.01
C GLY A 255 -19.28 0.98 0.51
N ASP A 256 -20.49 1.06 -0.03
CA ASP A 256 -20.75 1.41 -1.42
C ASP A 256 -20.84 2.92 -1.66
N PHE A 257 -21.18 3.68 -0.62
CA PHE A 257 -21.29 5.13 -0.57
C PHE A 257 -20.33 5.75 0.44
N ILE A 258 -20.24 5.21 1.67
CA ILE A 258 -19.31 5.68 2.72
C ILE A 258 -18.12 4.72 2.80
N ARG A 259 -16.90 5.25 2.64
CA ARG A 259 -15.65 4.50 2.75
C ARG A 259 -14.65 5.23 3.62
N THR A 260 -14.30 4.63 4.75
CA THR A 260 -13.33 5.23 5.69
C THR A 260 -11.90 4.77 5.49
N ASN A 261 -11.68 3.81 4.60
CA ASN A 261 -10.35 3.24 4.30
C ASN A 261 -9.57 4.06 3.25
N ILE A 262 -10.19 5.11 2.73
CA ILE A 262 -9.59 6.12 1.88
C ILE A 262 -9.88 7.49 2.48
N PRO A 263 -9.07 8.52 2.20
CA PRO A 263 -9.39 9.87 2.61
C PRO A 263 -10.74 10.30 2.01
N SER A 264 -11.69 10.62 2.87
CA SER A 264 -13.05 10.99 2.47
C SER A 264 -13.70 11.89 3.51
N SER A 265 -14.70 12.67 3.11
CA SER A 265 -15.47 13.47 4.05
C SER A 265 -16.90 13.65 3.55
N TRP A 266 -17.83 13.95 4.45
CA TRP A 266 -19.24 14.10 4.11
C TRP A 266 -19.93 15.23 4.87
N GLY A 267 -20.98 15.74 4.27
CA GLY A 267 -21.83 16.77 4.84
C GLY A 267 -23.29 16.56 4.44
N VAL A 268 -24.19 17.19 5.16
CA VAL A 268 -25.63 17.13 4.92
C VAL A 268 -26.10 18.44 4.31
N LEU A 269 -26.73 18.35 3.14
CA LEU A 269 -27.43 19.47 2.54
C LEU A 269 -28.83 19.57 3.14
N ASN A 270 -29.12 20.75 3.68
CA ASN A 270 -30.39 21.14 4.26
C ASN A 270 -31.12 22.11 3.36
N HIS A 271 -32.44 21.94 3.28
CA HIS A 271 -33.35 22.93 2.73
C HIS A 271 -34.50 23.16 3.70
N ASP A 272 -34.76 24.41 4.08
CA ASP A 272 -35.76 24.77 5.09
C ASP A 272 -35.59 24.02 6.43
N GLY A 273 -34.35 23.77 6.84
CA GLY A 273 -34.02 23.04 8.08
C GLY A 273 -34.28 21.53 8.04
N GLN A 274 -34.48 20.95 6.84
CA GLN A 274 -34.63 19.52 6.64
C GLN A 274 -33.48 18.95 5.79
N PRO A 275 -32.87 17.82 6.18
CA PRO A 275 -31.91 17.10 5.35
C PRO A 275 -32.53 16.66 4.02
N VAL A 276 -31.97 17.11 2.90
CA VAL A 276 -32.43 16.76 1.55
C VAL A 276 -31.46 15.85 0.81
N ALA A 277 -30.17 15.95 1.12
CA ALA A 277 -29.14 15.15 0.48
C ALA A 277 -27.90 15.02 1.38
N ILE A 278 -27.09 14.00 1.11
CA ILE A 278 -25.75 13.86 1.69
C ILE A 278 -24.75 14.10 0.56
N VAL A 279 -23.82 15.01 0.78
CA VAL A 279 -22.66 15.20 -0.09
C VAL A 279 -21.51 14.39 0.48
N TYR A 280 -20.86 13.62 -0.37
CA TYR A 280 -19.71 12.81 -0.03
C TYR A 280 -18.57 13.16 -0.98
N LEU A 281 -17.41 13.45 -0.42
CA LEU A 281 -16.17 13.71 -1.12
C LEU A 281 -15.23 12.54 -0.88
N GLU A 282 -14.71 11.93 -1.95
CA GLU A 282 -13.66 10.92 -1.85
C GLU A 282 -12.46 11.30 -2.68
N SER A 283 -11.26 11.01 -2.17
CA SER A 283 -10.04 11.20 -2.94
C SER A 283 -9.97 10.25 -4.14
N THR A 284 -9.63 10.78 -5.31
CA THR A 284 -9.30 9.97 -6.50
C THR A 284 -7.98 9.24 -6.34
N GLN A 285 -7.10 9.76 -5.49
CA GLN A 285 -5.86 9.11 -5.14
C GLN A 285 -6.19 7.96 -4.18
N HIS A 286 -6.46 6.79 -4.76
CA HIS A 286 -6.01 5.55 -4.14
C HIS A 286 -4.49 5.64 -4.14
N GLY A 287 -3.95 6.37 -3.15
CA GLY A 287 -2.51 6.42 -2.95
C GLY A 287 -2.01 4.99 -2.96
N ASN A 288 -0.84 4.78 -3.53
CA ASN A 288 -0.04 3.57 -3.29
C ASN A 288 0.37 3.55 -1.81
N PHE A 289 -0.57 3.70 -0.88
CA PHE A 289 -0.40 3.44 0.53
C PHE A 289 0.03 1.98 0.58
N HIS A 290 1.25 1.75 1.07
CA HIS A 290 1.79 0.41 1.13
C HIS A 290 1.08 -0.32 2.28
N GLN A 291 -0.14 -0.79 1.97
CA GLN A 291 -1.11 -1.53 2.76
C GLN A 291 -1.56 -0.89 4.11
N PRO A 292 -2.83 -0.46 4.23
CA PRO A 292 -3.41 0.08 5.46
C PRO A 292 -3.82 -1.03 6.47
N PRO A 293 -4.08 -0.63 7.73
CA PRO A 293 -5.44 -0.17 8.03
C PRO A 293 -5.44 1.26 8.61
N PHE A 294 -5.13 2.27 7.79
CA PHE A 294 -5.54 3.64 8.07
C PHE A 294 -7.04 3.77 7.81
N HIS A 295 -7.76 4.29 8.80
CA HIS A 295 -9.14 4.71 8.64
C HIS A 295 -9.35 6.02 9.41
N HIS A 296 -10.38 6.75 9.02
CA HIS A 296 -10.86 7.94 9.73
C HIS A 296 -12.29 7.69 10.24
N ASP A 297 -12.68 8.47 11.24
CA ASP A 297 -13.98 8.29 11.91
C ASP A 297 -15.11 9.11 11.25
N GLY A 298 -14.78 9.79 10.15
CA GLY A 298 -15.58 10.86 9.56
C GLY A 298 -15.28 12.26 10.13
N PRO A 299 -16.05 13.28 9.71
CA PRO A 299 -15.95 14.62 10.25
C PRO A 299 -16.20 14.64 11.77
N ASP A 300 -15.59 15.58 12.51
CA ASP A 300 -15.75 15.67 13.97
C ASP A 300 -17.14 16.17 14.42
N THR A 301 -17.90 16.80 13.52
CA THR A 301 -19.26 17.31 13.78
C THR A 301 -20.16 17.09 12.58
N LEU A 302 -21.47 17.37 12.71
CA LEU A 302 -22.36 17.37 11.56
C LEU A 302 -22.12 18.62 10.72
N ILE A 303 -21.51 18.45 9.55
CA ILE A 303 -21.29 19.53 8.59
C ILE A 303 -22.57 19.75 7.78
N THR A 304 -23.02 21.00 7.69
CA THR A 304 -24.22 21.38 6.95
C THR A 304 -24.15 22.82 6.44
N ASN A 305 -24.98 23.16 5.46
CA ASN A 305 -25.05 24.46 4.80
C ASN A 305 -25.96 25.47 5.50
#